data_AF-A0A0G3GML2-F1
#
_entry.id   AF-A0A0G3GML2-F1
#
_cell.length_a   1.000
_cell.length_b   1.000
_cell.length_c   1.000
_cell.angle_alpha   90.00
_cell.angle_beta   90.00
_cell.angle_gamma   90.00
#
_symmetry.space_group_name_H-M   'P 1'
#
loop_
_entity.id
_entity.type
_entity.pdbx_description
1 polymer ?
#
loop_
_entity_poly.entity_id
_entity_poly.type
_entity_poly.pdbx_seq_one_letter_code
_entity_poly.pdbx_strand_id
1 'polypeptide(L)'
;MIGTAPGRECRMVKVVEVVLELEGAGFNNIGRATRARVVRSYPGGILSCQVDDGINGIPEPTGTFETVKGARDAIIAYWDNCNTALQTKFWKPKFPNL
;
A
#
# COMPACT_ATOMS: atom_id res chain seq x y z
N MET A 1 -10.13 6.80 -49.32
CA MET A 1 -9.78 8.00 -48.52
C MET A 1 -11.06 8.39 -47.79
N ILE A 2 -11.18 8.42 -46.46
CA ILE A 2 -10.26 8.84 -45.40
C ILE A 2 -10.59 8.01 -44.16
N GLY A 3 -9.59 7.39 -43.51
CA GLY A 3 -9.77 6.64 -42.27
C GLY A 3 -9.90 7.62 -41.10
N THR A 4 -11.02 7.58 -40.40
CA THR A 4 -11.23 8.31 -39.14
C THR A 4 -10.30 7.72 -38.08
N ALA A 5 -9.21 8.43 -37.77
CA ALA A 5 -8.35 8.08 -36.66
C ALA A 5 -9.16 8.13 -35.34
N PRO A 6 -9.07 7.12 -34.47
CA PRO A 6 -9.70 7.18 -33.17
C PRO A 6 -9.09 8.36 -32.39
N GLY A 7 -9.96 9.25 -31.90
CA GLY A 7 -9.58 10.38 -31.08
C GLY A 7 -8.66 9.90 -29.96
N ARG A 8 -7.48 10.52 -29.84
CA ARG A 8 -6.59 10.30 -28.71
C ARG A 8 -7.39 10.57 -27.45
N GLU A 9 -7.72 9.51 -26.72
CA GLU A 9 -8.11 9.61 -25.33
C GLU A 9 -6.94 10.31 -24.62
N CYS A 10 -7.12 11.60 -24.31
CA CYS A 10 -6.18 12.32 -23.47
C CYS A 10 -6.22 11.64 -22.11
N ARG A 11 -5.36 10.63 -21.90
CA ARG A 11 -5.12 10.01 -20.60
C ARG A 11 -4.78 11.14 -19.64
N MET A 12 -5.75 11.55 -18.82
CA MET A 12 -5.49 12.47 -17.71
C MET A 12 -4.40 11.84 -16.87
N VAL A 13 -3.25 12.50 -16.82
CA VAL A 13 -2.18 12.14 -15.90
C VAL A 13 -2.72 12.40 -14.51
N LYS A 14 -2.99 11.34 -13.75
CA LYS A 14 -3.31 11.46 -12.33
C LYS A 14 -2.04 11.91 -11.63
N VAL A 15 -2.00 13.18 -11.25
CA VAL A 15 -0.90 13.72 -10.45
C VAL A 15 -1.13 13.25 -9.02
N VAL A 16 -0.15 12.53 -8.47
CA VAL A 16 -0.13 12.12 -7.07
C VAL A 16 1.06 12.77 -6.39
N GLU A 17 0.81 13.45 -5.29
CA GLU A 17 1.84 14.07 -4.45
C GLU A 17 2.09 13.16 -3.24
N VAL A 18 3.35 12.84 -2.96
CA VAL A 18 3.70 12.13 -1.72
C VAL A 18 3.74 13.15 -0.59
N VAL A 19 2.81 13.04 0.36
CA VAL A 19 2.68 13.97 1.49
C VAL A 19 3.43 13.45 2.73
N LEU A 20 3.61 12.14 2.82
CA LEU A 20 4.37 11.50 3.89
C LEU A 20 4.97 10.19 3.37
N GLU A 21 6.23 9.93 3.70
CA GLU A 21 6.87 8.63 3.51
C GLU A 21 7.25 8.07 4.88
N LEU A 22 6.99 6.78 5.06
CA LEU A 22 7.26 6.01 6.25
C LEU A 22 8.10 4.81 5.83
N GLU A 23 9.15 4.52 6.58
CA GLU A 23 9.94 3.31 6.43
C GLU A 23 9.78 2.46 7.68
N GLY A 24 9.69 1.16 7.51
CA GLY A 24 9.67 0.23 8.62
C GLY A 24 10.29 -1.11 8.26
N ALA A 25 10.75 -1.83 9.27
CA ALA A 25 11.37 -3.15 9.14
C ALA A 25 10.76 -4.15 10.12
N GLY A 26 10.94 -5.45 9.86
CA GLY A 26 10.55 -6.53 10.78
C GLY A 26 9.10 -7.03 10.67
N PHE A 27 8.31 -6.46 9.76
CA PHE A 27 6.92 -6.86 9.50
C PHE A 27 6.73 -7.50 8.11
N ASN A 28 7.83 -7.96 7.49
CA ASN A 28 7.82 -8.85 6.33
C ASN A 28 8.75 -10.05 6.56
N ASN A 29 8.44 -11.19 5.93
CA ASN A 29 9.24 -12.43 6.05
C ASN A 29 10.60 -12.39 5.33
N ILE A 30 10.95 -11.24 4.75
CA ILE A 30 12.07 -11.05 3.83
C ILE A 30 13.20 -10.23 4.47
N GLY A 31 13.02 -9.73 5.70
CA GLY A 31 14.05 -8.99 6.43
C GLY A 31 14.46 -7.67 5.78
N ARG A 32 13.65 -7.15 4.85
CA ARG A 32 13.90 -5.90 4.14
C ARG A 32 13.09 -4.78 4.79
N ALA A 33 13.66 -3.59 4.85
CA ALA A 33 12.88 -2.39 5.11
C ALA A 33 11.85 -2.25 3.98
N THR A 34 10.60 -2.04 4.36
CA THR A 34 9.53 -1.72 3.43
C THR A 34 9.03 -0.32 3.70
N ARG A 35 8.44 0.25 2.67
CA ARG A 35 8.03 1.65 2.64
C ARG A 35 6.53 1.72 2.52
N ALA A 36 5.99 2.78 3.10
CA ALA A 36 4.61 3.16 2.94
C ALA A 36 4.53 4.67 2.74
N ARG A 37 3.65 5.09 1.86
CA ARG A 37 3.48 6.47 1.46
C ARG A 37 2.04 6.88 1.68
N VAL A 38 1.84 8.08 2.20
CA VAL A 38 0.57 8.79 2.10
C VAL A 38 0.65 9.67 0.87
N VAL A 39 -0.21 9.39 -0.10
CA VAL A 39 -0.29 10.15 -1.35
C VAL A 39 -1.55 10.98 -1.39
N ARG A 40 -1.47 12.17 -1.96
CA ARG A 40 -2.59 13.07 -2.24
C ARG A 40 -2.84 13.10 -3.74
N SER A 41 -4.04 12.75 -4.16
CA SER A 41 -4.44 12.80 -5.57
C SER A 41 -4.89 14.20 -5.99
N TYR A 42 -4.51 14.61 -7.20
CA TYR A 42 -4.95 15.86 -7.83
C TYR A 42 -5.67 15.60 -9.17
N PRO A 43 -6.75 16.34 -9.49
CA PRO A 43 -7.48 17.28 -8.62
C PRO A 43 -8.36 16.52 -7.61
N GLY A 44 -8.55 17.08 -6.41
CA GLY A 44 -9.47 16.53 -5.40
C GLY A 44 -8.89 16.42 -3.99
N GLY A 45 -7.56 16.43 -3.84
CA GLY A 45 -6.91 16.46 -2.53
C GLY A 45 -7.13 15.19 -1.68
N ILE A 46 -7.64 14.12 -2.29
CA ILE A 46 -7.95 12.85 -1.62
C ILE A 46 -6.64 12.22 -1.15
N LEU A 47 -6.54 11.93 0.15
CA LEU A 47 -5.41 11.20 0.70
C LEU A 47 -5.66 9.70 0.63
N SER A 48 -4.66 8.93 0.23
CA SER A 48 -4.69 7.47 0.24
C SER A 48 -3.35 6.91 0.68
N CYS A 49 -3.33 5.67 1.16
CA CYS A 49 -2.12 4.97 1.52
C CYS A 49 -1.63 4.09 0.37
N GLN A 50 -0.31 4.04 0.19
CA GLN A 50 0.37 3.08 -0.65
C GLN A 50 1.39 2.35 0.21
N VAL A 51 1.44 1.03 0.13
CA VAL A 51 2.43 0.20 0.82
C VAL A 51 3.21 -0.56 -0.25
N ASP A 52 4.54 -0.62 -0.12
CA ASP A 52 5.40 -1.31 -1.09
C ASP A 52 5.41 -2.83 -0.85
N ASP A 53 5.20 -3.29 0.39
CA ASP A 53 5.09 -4.72 0.74
C ASP A 53 3.95 -4.98 1.73
N GLY A 54 3.49 -6.24 1.72
CA GLY A 54 2.41 -6.70 2.59
C GLY A 54 2.45 -8.19 2.89
N ILE A 55 1.58 -8.62 3.81
CA ILE A 55 1.42 -10.04 4.19
C ILE A 55 0.13 -10.61 3.61
N ASN A 56 0.24 -11.81 3.03
CA ASN A 56 -0.93 -12.49 2.50
C ASN A 56 -1.97 -12.78 3.59
N GLY A 57 -3.18 -12.25 3.37
CA GLY A 57 -4.32 -12.35 4.29
C GLY A 57 -4.50 -11.16 5.24
N ILE A 58 -3.64 -10.14 5.18
CA ILE A 58 -3.87 -8.86 5.87
C ILE A 58 -4.26 -7.82 4.82
N PRO A 59 -5.48 -7.25 4.90
CA PRO A 59 -5.92 -6.26 3.92
C PRO A 59 -5.06 -5.00 4.05
N GLU A 60 -4.60 -4.49 2.92
CA GLU A 60 -3.91 -3.20 2.85
C GLU A 60 -4.84 -2.07 3.32
N PRO A 61 -4.29 -0.96 3.83
CA PRO A 61 -5.09 0.20 4.22
C PRO A 61 -5.63 0.93 2.96
N THR A 62 -6.59 0.30 2.30
CA THR A 62 -7.29 0.83 1.12
C THR A 62 -8.42 1.72 1.61
N GLY A 63 -8.22 3.03 1.55
CA GLY A 63 -9.21 4.00 1.98
C GLY A 63 -8.82 5.43 1.60
N THR A 64 -9.83 6.29 1.55
CA THR A 64 -9.62 7.74 1.47
C THR A 64 -9.59 8.33 2.86
N PHE A 65 -8.57 9.13 3.16
CA PHE A 65 -8.39 9.75 4.46
C PHE A 65 -8.62 11.26 4.38
N GLU A 66 -9.24 11.81 5.42
CA GLU A 66 -9.45 13.26 5.53
C GLU A 66 -8.19 13.99 5.99
N THR A 67 -7.31 13.30 6.72
CA THR A 67 -6.08 13.87 7.28
C THR A 67 -4.88 12.97 7.06
N VAL A 68 -3.69 13.58 6.93
CA VAL A 68 -2.42 12.86 6.81
C VAL A 68 -2.14 12.02 8.06
N LYS A 69 -2.53 12.53 9.24
CA LYS A 69 -2.44 11.79 10.51
C LYS A 69 -3.28 10.51 10.47
N GLY A 70 -4.54 10.58 10.02
CA GLY A 70 -5.39 9.40 9.89
C GLY A 70 -4.83 8.36 8.92
N ALA A 71 -4.28 8.81 7.78
CA ALA A 71 -3.61 7.93 6.83
C ALA A 71 -2.36 7.25 7.42
N ARG A 72 -1.54 8.01 8.14
CA ARG A 72 -0.37 7.50 8.87
C ARG A 72 -0.77 6.45 9.91
N ASP A 73 -1.75 6.76 10.74
CA ASP A 73 -2.19 5.86 11.82
C ASP A 73 -2.74 4.55 11.22
N ALA A 74 -3.40 4.59 10.06
CA ALA A 74 -3.83 3.40 9.34
C ALA A 74 -2.67 2.55 8.79
N ILE A 75 -1.59 3.17 8.29
CA ILE A 75 -0.37 2.46 7.88
C ILE A 75 0.28 1.76 9.08
N ILE A 76 0.39 2.47 10.21
CA ILE A 76 0.99 1.90 11.43
C ILE A 76 0.15 0.72 11.94
N ALA A 77 -1.18 0.86 11.97
CA ALA A 77 -2.08 -0.23 12.34
C ALA A 77 -1.97 -1.43 11.39
N TYR A 78 -1.80 -1.18 10.08
CA TYR A 78 -1.55 -2.24 9.10
C TYR A 78 -0.26 -3.01 9.40
N TRP A 79 0.84 -2.30 9.69
CA TRP A 79 2.11 -2.93 10.04
C TRP A 79 2.04 -3.72 11.36
N ASP A 80 1.31 -3.23 12.35
CA ASP A 80 1.09 -3.96 13.60
C ASP A 80 0.30 -5.27 13.38
N ASN A 81 -0.74 -5.21 12.54
CA ASN A 81 -1.49 -6.39 12.12
C ASN A 81 -0.59 -7.38 11.34
N CYS A 82 0.30 -6.86 10.47
CA CYS A 82 1.27 -7.70 9.77
C CYS A 82 2.25 -8.36 10.74
N ASN A 83 2.80 -7.61 11.69
CA ASN A 83 3.70 -8.15 12.70
C ASN A 83 3.01 -9.22 13.57
N THR A 84 1.77 -8.97 14.00
CA THR A 84 0.95 -9.95 14.73
C THR A 84 0.69 -11.20 13.89
N ALA A 85 0.38 -11.05 12.60
CA ALA A 85 0.18 -12.16 11.68
C ALA A 85 1.45 -12.99 11.48
N LEU A 86 2.63 -12.36 11.45
CA LEU A 86 3.91 -13.06 11.41
C LEU A 86 4.10 -13.88 12.67
N GLN A 87 4.02 -13.24 13.84
CA GLN A 87 4.21 -13.90 15.13
C GLN A 87 3.24 -15.06 15.35
N THR A 88 2.02 -14.99 14.80
CA THR A 88 1.00 -16.04 14.89
C THR A 88 1.12 -17.13 13.80
N LYS A 89 1.67 -16.83 12.60
CA LYS A 89 1.82 -17.79 11.49
C LYS A 89 3.18 -18.49 11.42
N PHE A 90 4.12 -18.19 12.32
CA PHE A 90 5.46 -18.79 12.33
C PHE A 90 5.57 -20.25 12.84
N TRP A 91 4.55 -21.10 12.72
CA TRP A 91 4.79 -22.56 12.60
C TRP A 91 3.60 -23.35 12.02
N LYS A 92 3.65 -23.67 10.72
CA LYS A 92 3.09 -24.92 10.16
C LYS A 92 4.01 -25.40 9.03
N PRO A 93 4.94 -26.34 9.28
CA PRO A 93 5.75 -26.93 8.22
C PRO A 93 4.83 -27.63 7.22
N LYS A 94 5.08 -27.43 5.92
CA LYS A 94 4.34 -28.12 4.85
C LYS A 94 4.60 -29.64 4.83
N PHE A 95 5.61 -30.12 5.55
CA PHE A 95 5.89 -31.55 5.75
C PHE A 95 6.37 -31.79 7.19
N PRO A 96 5.52 -32.31 8.10
CA PRO A 96 5.93 -32.61 9.47
C PRO A 96 6.64 -33.97 9.64
N ASN A 97 6.83 -34.76 8.57
CA ASN A 97 7.48 -36.07 8.61
C ASN A 97 8.22 -36.39 7.29
N LEU A 98 9.36 -35.75 7.04
CA LEU A 98 10.41 -36.28 6.16
C LEU A 98 11.75 -36.14 6.86
#